data_AF-A0AAV7X947-F1
#
_entry.id   AF-A0AAV7X947-F1
#
_cell.length_a   1.000
_cell.length_b   1.000
_cell.length_c   1.000
_cell.angle_alpha   90.00
_cell.angle_beta   90.00
_cell.angle_gamma   90.00
#
_symmetry.space_group_name_H-M   'P 1'
#
loop_
_entity.id
_entity.type
_entity.pdbx_description
1 polymer ?
#
loop_
_entity_poly.entity_id
_entity_poly.type
_entity_poly.pdbx_seq_one_letter_code
_entity_poly.pdbx_strand_id
1 'polypeptide(L)'
;MLRASLYVVAIAAVVGAAKGAVSSASLRKVQKAGLALPVAFAKEWTKVLGGQRKRVTALATRLLKQQKSAESRAALTSAFAKLHIALAQVNSAADTLQREQGQQITKLVQKYEALIKERLHATGTAAANETPVLQLRKNKSTLLNLWENRVLDVNAQYRAAYRVTFKEASEAAASKPAVHQAVRSAFTRLLTEAVKGQEENITSLTARQFPMVENFALLGGRILLELPVAAQGDLL
;
A
#
# COMPACT_ATOMS: atom_id res chain seq x y z
N MET A 1 -64.05 -0.06 -2.38
CA MET A 1 -62.85 0.62 -2.90
C MET A 1 -61.70 0.78 -1.87
N LEU A 2 -61.93 0.80 -0.55
CA LEU A 2 -60.85 0.95 0.46
C LEU A 2 -59.86 -0.23 0.61
N ARG A 3 -60.25 -1.47 0.28
CA ARG A 3 -59.37 -2.66 0.44
C ARG A 3 -58.22 -2.74 -0.58
N ALA A 4 -58.39 -2.17 -1.77
CA ALA A 4 -57.34 -2.14 -2.80
C ALA A 4 -56.21 -1.15 -2.45
N SER A 5 -56.55 0.00 -1.86
CA SER A 5 -55.57 1.02 -1.46
C SER A 5 -54.69 0.59 -0.28
N LEU A 6 -55.22 -0.19 0.66
CA LEU A 6 -54.45 -0.75 1.79
C LEU A 6 -53.44 -1.81 1.35
N TYR A 7 -53.77 -2.61 0.33
CA TYR A 7 -52.86 -3.63 -0.23
C TYR A 7 -51.66 -2.99 -0.95
N VAL A 8 -51.88 -1.91 -1.71
CA VAL A 8 -50.81 -1.20 -2.43
C VAL A 8 -49.85 -0.51 -1.46
N VAL A 9 -50.35 0.08 -0.37
CA VAL A 9 -49.51 0.72 0.66
C VAL A 9 -48.69 -0.32 1.45
N ALA A 10 -49.27 -1.49 1.74
CA ALA A 10 -48.55 -2.57 2.43
C ALA A 10 -47.44 -3.17 1.56
N ILE A 11 -47.68 -3.38 0.26
CA ILE A 11 -46.66 -3.85 -0.67
C ILE A 11 -45.55 -2.80 -0.84
N ALA A 12 -45.90 -1.52 -1.00
CA ALA A 12 -44.91 -0.44 -1.11
C ALA A 12 -44.05 -0.31 0.17
N ALA A 13 -44.63 -0.50 1.35
CA ALA A 13 -43.90 -0.48 2.62
C ALA A 13 -42.98 -1.70 2.80
N VAL A 14 -43.42 -2.90 2.40
CA VAL A 14 -42.61 -4.14 2.44
C VAL A 14 -41.49 -4.09 1.39
N VAL A 15 -41.76 -3.60 0.18
CA VAL A 15 -40.75 -3.36 -0.87
C VAL A 15 -39.78 -2.26 -0.45
N GLY A 16 -40.25 -1.19 0.19
CA GLY A 16 -39.41 -0.13 0.76
C GLY A 16 -38.50 -0.64 1.89
N ALA A 17 -39.01 -1.50 2.77
CA ALA A 17 -38.24 -2.13 3.85
C ALA A 17 -37.23 -3.15 3.32
N ALA A 18 -37.59 -3.94 2.30
CA ALA A 18 -36.67 -4.87 1.63
C ALA A 18 -35.56 -4.13 0.87
N LYS A 19 -35.88 -3.04 0.15
CA LYS A 19 -34.89 -2.14 -0.47
C LYS A 19 -33.99 -1.47 0.56
N GLY A 20 -34.53 -1.05 1.70
CA GLY A 20 -33.76 -0.51 2.85
C GLY A 20 -32.82 -1.55 3.50
N ALA A 21 -33.22 -2.82 3.54
CA ALA A 21 -32.41 -3.90 4.11
C ALA A 21 -31.27 -4.35 3.17
N VAL A 22 -31.53 -4.47 1.86
CA VAL A 22 -30.52 -4.86 0.85
C VAL A 22 -29.47 -3.75 0.65
N SER A 23 -29.91 -2.49 0.70
CA SER A 23 -29.05 -1.31 0.58
C SER A 23 -28.11 -1.12 1.78
N SER A 24 -28.61 -1.32 3.00
CA SER A 24 -27.81 -1.26 4.22
C SER A 24 -26.83 -2.43 4.35
N ALA A 25 -27.20 -3.63 3.89
CA ALA A 25 -26.29 -4.78 3.82
C ALA A 25 -25.13 -4.55 2.83
N SER A 26 -25.42 -4.01 1.65
CA SER A 26 -24.42 -3.71 0.61
C SER A 26 -23.42 -2.65 1.06
N LEU A 27 -23.91 -1.56 1.67
CA LEU A 27 -23.06 -0.51 2.25
C LEU A 27 -22.16 -1.06 3.37
N ARG A 28 -22.72 -1.86 4.29
CA ARG A 28 -21.95 -2.51 5.37
C ARG A 28 -20.87 -3.44 4.83
N LYS A 29 -21.14 -4.17 3.74
CA LYS A 29 -20.18 -5.07 3.11
C LYS A 29 -18.96 -4.31 2.56
N VAL A 30 -19.18 -3.20 1.88
CA VAL A 30 -18.09 -2.32 1.37
C VAL A 30 -17.33 -1.67 2.51
N GLN A 31 -18.04 -1.15 3.51
CA GLN A 31 -17.41 -0.57 4.70
C GLN A 31 -16.50 -1.57 5.41
N LYS A 32 -16.99 -2.79 5.68
CA LYS A 32 -16.21 -3.83 6.35
C LYS A 32 -14.97 -4.23 5.55
N ALA A 33 -15.11 -4.38 4.23
CA ALA A 33 -13.99 -4.71 3.35
C ALA A 33 -12.96 -3.56 3.29
N GLY A 34 -13.43 -2.32 3.18
CA GLY A 34 -12.59 -1.13 3.04
C GLY A 34 -11.85 -0.74 4.33
N LEU A 35 -12.52 -0.78 5.49
CA LEU A 35 -11.94 -0.42 6.79
C LEU A 35 -10.81 -1.34 7.22
N ALA A 36 -10.77 -2.58 6.72
CA ALA A 36 -9.70 -3.52 7.02
C ALA A 36 -8.40 -3.22 6.24
N LEU A 37 -8.48 -2.51 5.10
CA LEU A 37 -7.34 -2.32 4.19
C LEU A 37 -6.19 -1.51 4.81
N PRO A 38 -6.40 -0.35 5.47
CA PRO A 38 -5.28 0.42 6.02
C PRO A 38 -4.46 -0.36 7.05
N VAL A 39 -5.15 -1.16 7.90
CA VAL A 39 -4.50 -2.00 8.91
C VAL A 39 -3.70 -3.14 8.25
N ALA A 40 -4.27 -3.79 7.23
CA ALA A 40 -3.59 -4.83 6.47
C ALA A 40 -2.32 -4.30 5.79
N PHE A 41 -2.39 -3.11 5.19
CA PHE A 41 -1.25 -2.44 4.56
C PHE A 41 -0.15 -2.11 5.58
N ALA A 42 -0.53 -1.51 6.70
CA ALA A 42 0.42 -1.18 7.77
C ALA A 42 1.14 -2.43 8.30
N LYS A 43 0.42 -3.55 8.42
CA LYS A 43 0.98 -4.84 8.84
C LYS A 43 1.99 -5.38 7.83
N GLU A 44 1.66 -5.37 6.54
CA GLU A 44 2.58 -5.82 5.48
C GLU A 44 3.86 -4.97 5.47
N TRP A 45 3.73 -3.64 5.52
CA TRP A 45 4.89 -2.75 5.56
C TRP A 45 5.76 -2.93 6.80
N THR A 46 5.13 -3.04 7.98
CA THR A 46 5.85 -3.32 9.23
C THR A 46 6.65 -4.62 9.13
N LYS A 47 6.09 -5.65 8.49
CA LYS A 47 6.75 -6.93 8.28
C LYS A 47 7.95 -6.81 7.35
N VAL A 48 7.79 -6.22 6.16
CA VAL A 48 8.88 -6.17 5.16
C VAL A 48 9.95 -5.13 5.49
N LEU A 49 9.58 -3.89 5.80
CA LEU A 49 10.54 -2.83 6.17
C LEU A 49 11.24 -3.16 7.48
N GLY A 50 10.47 -3.59 8.48
CA GLY A 50 11.02 -4.01 9.77
C GLY A 50 11.97 -5.20 9.64
N GLY A 51 11.63 -6.17 8.79
CA GLY A 51 12.49 -7.31 8.45
C GLY A 51 13.80 -6.88 7.80
N GLN A 52 13.72 -6.08 6.73
CA GLN A 52 14.89 -5.55 6.01
C GLN A 52 15.83 -4.78 6.95
N ARG A 53 15.29 -3.85 7.74
CA ARG A 53 16.05 -3.04 8.70
C ARG A 53 16.81 -3.93 9.70
N LYS A 54 16.13 -4.93 10.27
CA LYS A 54 16.74 -5.88 11.21
C LYS A 54 17.86 -6.69 10.56
N ARG A 55 17.67 -7.20 9.34
CA ARG A 55 18.68 -7.99 8.63
C ARG A 55 19.92 -7.18 8.29
N VAL A 56 19.76 -5.95 7.79
CA VAL A 56 20.89 -5.04 7.49
C VAL A 56 21.67 -4.72 8.77
N THR A 57 20.99 -4.34 9.86
CA THR A 57 21.64 -4.03 11.15
C THR A 57 22.37 -5.25 11.73
N ALA A 58 21.75 -6.43 11.67
CA ALA A 58 22.36 -7.67 12.13
C ALA A 58 23.59 -8.05 11.30
N LEU A 59 23.52 -7.86 9.98
CA LEU A 59 24.64 -8.11 9.07
C LEU A 59 25.79 -7.11 9.33
N ALA A 60 25.50 -5.82 9.49
CA ALA A 60 26.51 -4.80 9.82
C ALA A 60 27.23 -5.14 11.13
N THR A 61 26.48 -5.48 12.18
CA THR A 61 27.03 -5.92 13.47
C THR A 61 27.93 -7.16 13.31
N ARG A 62 27.49 -8.14 12.52
CA ARG A 62 28.28 -9.35 12.25
C ARG A 62 29.57 -9.04 11.50
N LEU A 63 29.51 -8.16 10.50
CA LEU A 63 30.67 -7.74 9.70
C LEU A 63 31.71 -7.05 10.58
N LEU A 64 31.30 -6.20 11.53
CA LEU A 64 32.20 -5.55 12.50
C LEU A 64 32.88 -6.56 13.43
N LYS A 65 32.11 -7.53 13.95
CA LYS A 65 32.65 -8.61 14.81
C LYS A 65 33.66 -9.50 14.10
N GLN A 66 33.50 -9.70 12.78
CA GLN A 66 34.41 -10.51 11.96
C GLN A 66 35.76 -9.82 11.69
N GLN A 67 35.87 -8.50 11.89
CA GLN A 67 37.12 -7.79 11.64
C GLN A 67 38.13 -8.03 12.76
N LYS A 68 39.30 -8.57 12.39
CA LYS A 68 40.43 -8.77 13.33
C LYS A 68 41.32 -7.53 13.45
N SER A 69 41.47 -6.75 12.38
CA SER A 69 42.26 -5.50 12.39
C SER A 69 41.48 -4.37 13.05
N ALA A 70 42.11 -3.71 14.04
CA ALA A 70 41.55 -2.54 14.70
C ALA A 70 41.30 -1.39 13.72
N GLU A 71 42.20 -1.18 12.76
CA GLU A 71 42.05 -0.15 11.73
C GLU A 71 40.87 -0.44 10.79
N SER A 72 40.74 -1.68 10.32
CA SER A 72 39.61 -2.08 9.46
C SER A 72 38.28 -1.97 10.21
N ARG A 73 38.27 -2.35 11.49
CA ARG A 73 37.10 -2.20 12.35
C ARG A 73 36.72 -0.73 12.52
N ALA A 74 37.68 0.15 12.79
CA ALA A 74 37.42 1.59 12.93
C ALA A 74 36.87 2.21 11.64
N ALA A 75 37.46 1.90 10.48
CA ALA A 75 36.99 2.36 9.18
C ALA A 75 35.55 1.90 8.89
N LEU A 76 35.25 0.62 9.14
CA LEU A 76 33.91 0.07 8.94
C LEU A 76 32.89 0.65 9.93
N THR A 77 33.26 0.87 11.19
CA THR A 77 32.38 1.53 12.18
C THR A 77 32.00 2.92 11.71
N SER A 78 32.97 3.72 11.26
CA SER A 78 32.72 5.06 10.73
C SER A 78 31.83 5.02 9.48
N ALA A 79 32.15 4.14 8.52
CA ALA A 79 31.37 4.00 7.29
C ALA A 79 29.93 3.53 7.56
N PHE A 80 29.73 2.60 8.49
CA PHE A 80 28.40 2.11 8.85
C PHE A 80 27.58 3.15 9.62
N ALA A 81 28.21 4.00 10.44
CA ALA A 81 27.53 5.11 11.09
C ALA A 81 26.99 6.11 10.05
N LYS A 82 27.82 6.49 9.06
CA LYS A 82 27.39 7.34 7.94
C LYS A 82 26.26 6.70 7.13
N LEU A 83 26.42 5.43 6.77
CA LEU A 83 25.38 4.69 6.06
C LEU A 83 24.07 4.67 6.86
N HIS A 84 24.14 4.42 8.17
CA HIS A 84 22.96 4.38 9.03
C HIS A 84 22.19 5.71 9.02
N ILE A 85 22.90 6.84 9.08
CA ILE A 85 22.28 8.17 8.98
C ILE A 85 21.59 8.36 7.63
N ALA A 86 22.27 8.02 6.53
CA ALA A 86 21.69 8.11 5.18
C ALA A 86 20.45 7.21 5.03
N LEU A 87 20.52 5.97 5.53
CA LEU A 87 19.40 5.03 5.49
C LEU A 87 18.24 5.45 6.39
N ALA A 88 18.49 6.18 7.48
CA ALA A 88 17.41 6.72 8.32
C ALA A 88 16.53 7.73 7.54
N GLN A 89 17.15 8.55 6.68
CA GLN A 89 16.41 9.47 5.82
C GLN A 89 15.53 8.72 4.80
N VAL A 90 16.09 7.70 4.14
CA VAL A 90 15.32 6.89 3.19
C VAL A 90 14.21 6.10 3.89
N ASN A 91 14.44 5.64 5.12
CA ASN A 91 13.42 5.01 5.95
C ASN A 91 12.25 5.94 6.28
N SER A 92 12.53 7.22 6.56
CA SER A 92 11.49 8.22 6.76
C SER A 92 10.62 8.43 5.52
N ALA A 93 11.22 8.37 4.32
CA ALA A 93 10.48 8.41 3.06
C ALA A 93 9.57 7.18 2.88
N ALA A 94 10.08 5.98 3.20
CA ALA A 94 9.28 4.74 3.18
C ALA A 94 8.11 4.78 4.18
N ASP A 95 8.35 5.25 5.40
CA ASP A 95 7.32 5.39 6.44
C ASP A 95 6.27 6.45 6.07
N THR A 96 6.68 7.50 5.33
CA THR A 96 5.77 8.51 4.78
C THR A 96 4.91 7.91 3.67
N LEU A 97 5.48 7.14 2.75
CA LEU A 97 4.73 6.42 1.73
C LEU A 97 3.68 5.49 2.35
N GLN A 98 4.04 4.71 3.38
CA GLN A 98 3.09 3.87 4.10
C GLN A 98 1.89 4.66 4.64
N ARG A 99 2.15 5.84 5.25
CA ARG A 99 1.07 6.71 5.77
C ARG A 99 0.22 7.29 4.65
N GLU A 100 0.83 7.76 3.57
CA GLU A 100 0.13 8.28 2.39
C GLU A 100 -0.80 7.22 1.79
N GLN A 101 -0.33 5.98 1.64
CA GLN A 101 -1.13 4.86 1.14
C GLN A 101 -2.35 4.60 2.03
N GLY A 102 -2.17 4.55 3.35
CA GLY A 102 -3.28 4.38 4.30
C GLY A 102 -4.36 5.46 4.14
N GLN A 103 -3.96 6.72 4.02
CA GLN A 103 -4.88 7.84 3.80
C GLN A 103 -5.59 7.75 2.44
N GLN A 104 -4.86 7.39 1.39
CA GLN A 104 -5.40 7.29 0.03
C GLN A 104 -6.40 6.12 -0.11
N ILE A 105 -6.16 5.01 0.59
CA ILE A 105 -7.12 3.91 0.73
C ILE A 105 -8.39 4.38 1.42
N THR A 106 -8.27 5.06 2.57
CA THR A 106 -9.43 5.60 3.28
C THR A 106 -10.27 6.52 2.39
N LYS A 107 -9.61 7.40 1.62
CA LYS A 107 -10.28 8.26 0.63
C LYS A 107 -10.95 7.45 -0.48
N LEU A 108 -10.33 6.38 -0.97
CA LEU A 108 -10.93 5.51 -1.98
C LEU A 108 -12.19 4.84 -1.43
N VAL A 109 -12.13 4.29 -0.21
CA VAL A 109 -13.27 3.66 0.46
C VAL A 109 -14.42 4.64 0.63
N GLN A 110 -14.15 5.85 1.13
CA GLN A 110 -15.14 6.92 1.27
C GLN A 110 -15.82 7.28 -0.06
N LYS A 111 -15.07 7.30 -1.17
CA LYS A 111 -15.64 7.54 -2.51
C LYS A 111 -16.58 6.43 -2.95
N TYR A 112 -16.24 5.16 -2.71
CA TYR A 112 -17.15 4.04 -2.97
C TYR A 112 -18.41 4.12 -2.10
N GLU A 113 -18.27 4.41 -0.81
CA GLU A 113 -19.42 4.56 0.09
C GLU A 113 -20.36 5.70 -0.33
N ALA A 114 -19.80 6.86 -0.69
CA ALA A 114 -20.57 8.01 -1.15
C ALA A 114 -21.36 7.66 -2.41
N LEU A 115 -20.71 7.02 -3.39
CA LEU A 115 -21.37 6.64 -4.64
C LEU A 115 -22.44 5.56 -4.44
N ILE A 116 -22.23 4.62 -3.51
CA ILE A 116 -23.26 3.66 -3.13
C ILE A 116 -24.48 4.39 -2.56
N LYS A 117 -24.27 5.29 -1.59
CA LYS A 117 -25.37 6.09 -1.01
C LYS A 117 -26.10 6.92 -2.07
N GLU A 118 -25.38 7.53 -3.01
CA GLU A 118 -25.97 8.26 -4.13
C GLU A 118 -26.83 7.35 -5.01
N ARG A 119 -26.29 6.19 -5.44
CA ARG A 119 -27.00 5.20 -6.26
C ARG A 119 -28.24 4.64 -5.58
N LEU A 120 -28.24 4.51 -4.25
CA LEU A 120 -29.39 4.05 -3.47
C LEU A 120 -30.59 4.98 -3.53
N HIS A 121 -30.35 6.28 -3.76
CA HIS A 121 -31.40 7.29 -3.84
C HIS A 121 -31.64 7.80 -5.28
N ALA A 122 -30.85 7.32 -6.24
CA ALA A 122 -30.96 7.71 -7.64
C ALA A 122 -32.16 7.03 -8.32
N THR A 123 -32.84 7.77 -9.21
CA THR A 123 -33.96 7.28 -10.02
C THR A 123 -33.70 7.57 -11.51
N GLY A 124 -34.43 6.88 -12.40
CA GLY A 124 -34.34 7.10 -13.84
C GLY A 124 -32.94 6.88 -14.42
N THR A 125 -32.53 7.72 -15.38
CA THR A 125 -31.23 7.63 -16.06
C THR A 125 -30.04 7.82 -15.11
N ALA A 126 -30.22 8.54 -14.00
CA ALA A 126 -29.19 8.71 -12.98
C ALA A 126 -28.85 7.39 -12.26
N ALA A 127 -29.83 6.49 -12.09
CA ALA A 127 -29.61 5.17 -11.49
C ALA A 127 -28.74 4.28 -12.39
N ALA A 128 -28.78 4.47 -13.71
CA ALA A 128 -28.02 3.70 -14.69
C ALA A 128 -26.66 4.34 -15.08
N ASN A 129 -26.33 5.54 -14.58
CA ASN A 129 -25.13 6.26 -15.01
C ASN A 129 -23.83 5.61 -14.50
N GLU A 130 -23.15 4.83 -15.33
CA GLU A 130 -21.89 4.15 -15.00
C GLU A 130 -20.64 5.05 -14.97
N THR A 131 -20.74 6.30 -15.42
CA THR A 131 -19.60 7.23 -15.51
C THR A 131 -18.82 7.36 -14.18
N PRO A 132 -19.47 7.51 -13.00
CA PRO A 132 -18.76 7.57 -11.74
C PRO A 132 -18.04 6.26 -11.37
N VAL A 133 -18.59 5.10 -11.76
CA VAL A 133 -17.97 3.78 -11.53
C VAL A 133 -16.69 3.64 -12.37
N LEU A 134 -16.75 4.06 -13.64
CA LEU A 134 -15.58 4.12 -14.51
C LEU A 134 -14.51 5.06 -13.95
N GLN A 135 -14.92 6.21 -13.39
CA GLN A 135 -14.00 7.14 -12.76
C GLN A 135 -13.33 6.56 -11.50
N LEU A 136 -14.06 5.79 -10.68
CA LEU A 136 -13.45 5.08 -9.55
C LEU A 136 -12.42 4.04 -9.98
N ARG A 137 -12.68 3.33 -11.09
CA ARG A 137 -11.71 2.38 -11.69
C ARG A 137 -10.46 3.10 -12.18
N LYS A 138 -10.61 4.23 -12.90
CA LYS A 138 -9.48 5.06 -13.34
C LYS A 138 -8.66 5.58 -12.16
N ASN A 139 -9.33 6.15 -11.15
CA ASN A 139 -8.68 6.66 -9.95
C ASN A 139 -7.89 5.58 -9.21
N LYS A 140 -8.43 4.35 -9.13
CA LYS A 140 -7.74 3.19 -8.57
C LYS A 140 -6.45 2.90 -9.35
N SER A 141 -6.52 2.76 -10.67
CA SER A 141 -5.33 2.46 -11.50
C SER A 141 -4.26 3.54 -11.39
N THR A 142 -4.63 4.83 -11.42
CA THR A 142 -3.69 5.94 -11.20
C THR A 142 -2.99 5.84 -9.85
N LEU A 143 -3.73 5.46 -8.81
CA LEU A 143 -3.22 5.34 -7.45
C LEU A 143 -2.26 4.14 -7.30
N LEU A 144 -2.56 2.99 -7.92
CA LEU A 144 -1.64 1.85 -7.94
C LEU A 144 -0.33 2.19 -8.68
N ASN A 145 -0.42 2.82 -9.84
CA ASN A 145 0.77 3.25 -10.60
C ASN A 145 1.62 4.27 -9.82
N LEU A 146 0.98 5.22 -9.12
CA LEU A 146 1.67 6.17 -8.26
C LEU A 146 2.46 5.46 -7.17
N TRP A 147 1.86 4.44 -6.54
CA TRP A 147 2.52 3.68 -5.47
C TRP A 147 3.71 2.88 -5.96
N GLU A 148 3.58 2.23 -7.12
CA GLU A 148 4.67 1.49 -7.74
C GLU A 148 5.87 2.41 -7.98
N ASN A 149 5.65 3.55 -8.62
CA ASN A 149 6.70 4.54 -8.88
C ASN A 149 7.36 5.04 -7.59
N ARG A 150 6.57 5.34 -6.56
CA ARG A 150 7.10 5.79 -5.26
C ARG A 150 7.96 4.72 -4.57
N VAL A 151 7.59 3.44 -4.66
CA VAL A 151 8.42 2.35 -4.11
C VAL A 151 9.73 2.22 -4.91
N LEU A 152 9.68 2.36 -6.23
CA LEU A 152 10.88 2.38 -7.07
C LEU A 152 11.81 3.54 -6.70
N ASP A 153 11.27 4.73 -6.45
CA ASP A 153 12.03 5.90 -6.01
C ASP A 153 12.71 5.67 -4.65
N VAL A 154 11.99 5.13 -3.67
CA VAL A 154 12.55 4.76 -2.36
C VAL A 154 13.68 3.75 -2.52
N ASN A 155 13.51 2.75 -3.39
CA ASN A 155 14.55 1.76 -3.68
C ASN A 155 15.78 2.38 -4.36
N ALA A 156 15.58 3.34 -5.27
CA ALA A 156 16.65 4.09 -5.90
C ALA A 156 17.44 4.93 -4.88
N GLN A 157 16.74 5.63 -3.98
CA GLN A 157 17.37 6.40 -2.89
C GLN A 157 18.19 5.52 -1.95
N TYR A 158 17.69 4.34 -1.60
CA TYR A 158 18.43 3.35 -0.84
C TYR A 158 19.74 2.97 -1.55
N ARG A 159 19.70 2.63 -2.84
CA ARG A 159 20.89 2.27 -3.62
C ARG A 159 21.87 3.44 -3.72
N ALA A 160 21.35 4.67 -3.88
CA ALA A 160 22.17 5.88 -3.91
C ALA A 160 22.92 6.07 -2.58
N ALA A 161 22.24 5.92 -1.44
CA ALA A 161 22.87 6.01 -0.12
C ALA A 161 24.03 5.01 0.02
N TYR A 162 23.80 3.74 -0.33
CA TYR A 162 24.88 2.73 -0.33
C TYR A 162 26.07 3.11 -1.21
N ARG A 163 25.81 3.58 -2.44
CA ARG A 163 26.86 3.95 -3.40
C ARG A 163 27.68 5.14 -2.90
N VAL A 164 27.03 6.18 -2.40
CA VAL A 164 27.69 7.38 -1.88
C VAL A 164 28.55 7.03 -0.67
N THR A 165 28.01 6.32 0.32
CA THR A 165 28.79 5.95 1.50
C THR A 165 29.92 4.97 1.16
N PHE A 166 29.70 4.04 0.23
CA PHE A 166 30.76 3.14 -0.23
C PHE A 166 31.92 3.91 -0.89
N LYS A 167 31.60 4.88 -1.75
CA LYS A 167 32.59 5.73 -2.42
C LYS A 167 33.44 6.48 -1.39
N GLU A 168 32.79 7.20 -0.47
CA GLU A 168 33.49 7.94 0.60
C GLU A 168 34.36 7.03 1.48
N ALA A 169 33.84 5.87 1.88
CA ALA A 169 34.57 4.92 2.71
C ALA A 169 35.78 4.30 1.97
N SER A 170 35.64 4.09 0.65
CA SER A 170 36.71 3.54 -0.18
C SER A 170 37.81 4.55 -0.41
N GLU A 171 37.46 5.81 -0.68
CA GLU A 171 38.41 6.92 -0.81
C GLU A 171 39.20 7.14 0.49
N ALA A 172 38.52 7.12 1.64
CA ALA A 172 39.17 7.22 2.95
C ALA A 172 40.11 6.04 3.26
N ALA A 173 39.90 4.88 2.62
CA ALA A 173 40.72 3.69 2.79
C ALA A 173 41.77 3.49 1.67
N ALA A 174 41.85 4.39 0.68
CA ALA A 174 42.61 4.18 -0.56
C ALA A 174 44.11 3.94 -0.33
N SER A 175 44.70 4.57 0.68
CA SER A 175 46.12 4.41 1.04
C SER A 175 46.42 3.10 1.78
N LYS A 176 45.41 2.31 2.17
CA LYS A 176 45.55 1.08 2.96
C LYS A 176 44.83 -0.09 2.28
N PRO A 177 45.52 -0.90 1.46
CA PRO A 177 44.90 -1.94 0.64
C PRO A 177 44.03 -2.94 1.42
N ALA A 178 44.48 -3.38 2.60
CA ALA A 178 43.72 -4.31 3.45
C ALA A 178 42.42 -3.68 4.00
N VAL A 179 42.45 -2.40 4.38
CA VAL A 179 41.26 -1.68 4.86
C VAL A 179 40.29 -1.45 3.69
N HIS A 180 40.81 -1.06 2.53
CA HIS A 180 40.02 -0.88 1.32
C HIS A 180 39.29 -2.18 0.91
N GLN A 181 40.00 -3.33 0.95
CA GLN A 181 39.41 -4.64 0.68
C GLN A 181 38.30 -5.00 1.70
N ALA A 182 38.52 -4.71 2.99
CA ALA A 182 37.52 -4.94 4.04
C ALA A 182 36.26 -4.08 3.81
N VAL A 183 36.42 -2.79 3.48
CA VAL A 183 35.32 -1.87 3.13
C VAL A 183 34.54 -2.42 1.92
N ARG A 184 35.23 -2.76 0.83
CA ARG A 184 34.58 -3.30 -0.38
C ARG A 184 33.79 -4.57 -0.11
N SER A 185 34.38 -5.53 0.60
CA SER A 185 33.71 -6.79 0.95
C SER A 185 32.46 -6.57 1.79
N ALA A 186 32.57 -5.70 2.80
CA ALA A 186 31.45 -5.37 3.68
C ALA A 186 30.29 -4.69 2.94
N PHE A 187 30.58 -3.66 2.13
CA PHE A 187 29.55 -2.95 1.37
C PHE A 187 28.90 -3.83 0.30
N THR A 188 29.64 -4.73 -0.33
CA THR A 188 29.07 -5.69 -1.28
C THR A 188 28.04 -6.60 -0.60
N ARG A 189 28.37 -7.13 0.58
CA ARG A 189 27.45 -7.99 1.36
C ARG A 189 26.23 -7.22 1.84
N LEU A 190 26.42 -6.00 2.36
CA LEU A 190 25.30 -5.17 2.82
C LEU A 190 24.39 -4.74 1.67
N LEU A 191 24.94 -4.37 0.51
CA LEU A 191 24.16 -4.00 -0.67
C LEU A 191 23.34 -5.19 -1.17
N THR A 192 23.91 -6.39 -1.19
CA THR A 192 23.20 -7.61 -1.59
C THR A 192 21.98 -7.86 -0.68
N GLU A 193 22.16 -7.77 0.64
CA GLU A 193 21.07 -7.93 1.60
C GLU A 193 20.02 -6.81 1.46
N ALA A 194 20.46 -5.58 1.19
CA ALA A 194 19.57 -4.46 0.97
C ALA A 194 18.71 -4.65 -0.30
N VAL A 195 19.33 -5.04 -1.42
CA VAL A 195 18.64 -5.30 -2.71
C VAL A 195 17.58 -6.39 -2.54
N LYS A 196 17.92 -7.50 -1.84
CA LYS A 196 16.93 -8.53 -1.52
C LYS A 196 15.74 -7.97 -0.74
N GLY A 197 15.98 -7.11 0.24
CA GLY A 197 14.90 -6.43 0.96
C GLY A 197 14.05 -5.51 0.07
N GLN A 198 14.65 -4.86 -0.93
CA GLN A 198 13.92 -4.03 -1.89
C GLN A 198 13.00 -4.87 -2.79
N GLU A 199 13.46 -6.04 -3.24
CA GLU A 199 12.67 -6.99 -4.01
C GLU A 199 11.49 -7.52 -3.17
N GLU A 200 11.71 -7.78 -1.88
CA GLU A 200 10.63 -8.14 -0.94
C GLU A 200 9.62 -7.00 -0.77
N ASN A 201 10.06 -5.73 -0.75
CA ASN A 201 9.18 -4.56 -0.68
C ASN A 201 8.31 -4.43 -1.96
N ILE A 202 8.92 -4.57 -3.14
CA ILE A 202 8.20 -4.56 -4.42
C ILE A 202 7.18 -5.70 -4.46
N THR A 203 7.60 -6.91 -4.08
CA THR A 203 6.71 -8.09 -4.04
C THR A 203 5.55 -7.89 -3.06
N SER A 204 5.81 -7.30 -1.89
CA SER A 204 4.75 -6.96 -0.93
C SER A 204 3.76 -5.97 -1.53
N LEU A 205 4.23 -4.98 -2.28
CA LEU A 205 3.37 -4.03 -2.96
C LEU A 205 2.53 -4.72 -4.05
N THR A 206 3.18 -5.35 -5.02
CA THR A 206 2.53 -5.82 -6.25
C THR A 206 1.77 -7.13 -6.06
N ALA A 207 2.26 -8.05 -5.24
CA ALA A 207 1.66 -9.37 -5.07
C ALA A 207 0.75 -9.50 -3.84
N ARG A 208 0.77 -8.54 -2.90
CA ARG A 208 -0.08 -8.59 -1.70
C ARG A 208 -0.99 -7.39 -1.57
N GLN A 209 -0.45 -6.19 -1.68
CA GLN A 209 -1.22 -4.96 -1.46
C GLN A 209 -2.12 -4.60 -2.65
N PHE A 210 -1.60 -4.69 -3.88
CA PHE A 210 -2.40 -4.40 -5.08
C PHE A 210 -3.63 -5.32 -5.19
N PRO A 211 -3.52 -6.66 -5.03
CA PRO A 211 -4.69 -7.54 -5.04
C PRO A 211 -5.74 -7.19 -3.98
N MET A 212 -5.34 -6.71 -2.80
CA MET A 212 -6.31 -6.27 -1.78
C MET A 212 -7.16 -5.09 -2.27
N VAL A 213 -6.53 -4.11 -2.92
CA VAL A 213 -7.23 -2.93 -3.48
C VAL A 213 -8.07 -3.32 -4.70
N GLU A 214 -7.55 -4.21 -5.54
CA GLU A 214 -8.30 -4.73 -6.69
C GLU A 214 -9.53 -5.51 -6.28
N ASN A 215 -9.41 -6.42 -5.32
CA ASN A 215 -10.52 -7.18 -4.79
C ASN A 215 -11.58 -6.27 -4.14
N PHE A 216 -11.15 -5.24 -3.40
CA PHE A 216 -12.05 -4.23 -2.86
C PHE A 216 -12.78 -3.47 -3.98
N ALA A 217 -12.07 -3.02 -5.01
CA ALA A 217 -12.65 -2.29 -6.13
C ALA A 217 -13.59 -3.16 -6.97
N LEU A 218 -13.29 -4.45 -7.14
CA LEU A 218 -14.17 -5.42 -7.80
C LEU A 218 -15.47 -5.61 -7.01
N LEU A 219 -15.36 -5.78 -5.68
CA LEU A 219 -16.52 -5.87 -4.80
C LEU A 219 -17.39 -4.61 -4.86
N GLY A 220 -16.78 -3.43 -4.67
CA GLY A 220 -17.49 -2.16 -4.71
C GLY A 220 -18.11 -1.88 -6.07
N GLY A 221 -17.39 -2.17 -7.15
CA GLY A 221 -17.87 -2.03 -8.52
C GLY A 221 -19.04 -2.97 -8.83
N ARG A 222 -18.98 -4.22 -8.38
CA ARG A 222 -20.08 -5.19 -8.53
C ARG A 222 -21.34 -4.71 -7.82
N ILE A 223 -21.22 -4.27 -6.56
CA ILE A 223 -22.35 -3.73 -5.79
C ILE A 223 -22.96 -2.53 -6.52
N LEU A 224 -22.14 -1.60 -7.00
CA LEU A 224 -22.60 -0.42 -7.73
C LEU A 224 -23.33 -0.74 -9.04
N LEU A 225 -22.99 -1.86 -9.70
CA LEU A 225 -23.65 -2.33 -10.92
C LEU A 225 -24.92 -3.15 -10.64
N GLU A 226 -25.02 -3.82 -9.49
CA GLU A 226 -26.20 -4.62 -9.10
C GLU A 226 -27.32 -3.76 -8.50
N LEU A 227 -26.99 -2.64 -7.83
CA LEU A 227 -27.98 -1.72 -7.24
C LEU A 227 -29.04 -1.17 -8.22
N PRO A 228 -28.70 -0.76 -9.46
CA PRO A 228 -29.68 -0.31 -10.45
C PRO A 228 -30.61 -1.42 -10.95
N VAL A 229 -30.10 -2.66 -11.08
CA VAL A 229 -30.87 -3.82 -11.57
C VAL A 229 -31.98 -4.19 -10.58
N ALA A 230 -31.70 -4.11 -9.28
CA ALA A 230 -32.71 -4.29 -8.24
C ALA A 230 -33.80 -3.19 -8.22
N ALA A 231 -33.55 -2.02 -8.84
CA ALA A 231 -34.53 -0.95 -8.97
C ALA A 231 -35.37 -1.04 -10.26
N GLN A 232 -34.85 -1.68 -11.30
CA GLN A 232 -35.54 -1.88 -12.59
C GLN A 232 -36.39 -3.15 -12.66
N GLY A 233 -36.07 -4.19 -11.88
CA GLY A 233 -36.87 -5.41 -11.78
C GLY A 233 -38.29 -5.24 -11.19
N ASP A 234 -38.65 -4.02 -10.75
CA ASP A 234 -39.96 -3.65 -10.21
C ASP A 234 -40.87 -2.91 -11.24
N LEU A 235 -40.43 -2.77 -12.50
CA LEU A 235 -41.20 -2.12 -13.57
C LEU A 235 -41.87 -3.11 -14.55
N LEU A 236 -41.81 -4.42 -14.27
CA LEU A 236 -42.53 -5.49 -14.98
C LEU A 236 -43.47 -6.21 -14.01
#